data_AF-A0A0R0J399-F1
#
_entry.id   AF-A0A0R0J399-F1
#
_cell.length_a   1.000
_cell.length_b   1.000
_cell.length_c   1.000
_cell.angle_alpha   90.00
_cell.angle_beta   90.00
_cell.angle_gamma   90.00
#
_symmetry.space_group_name_H-M   'P 1'
#
loop_
_entity.id
_entity.type
_entity.pdbx_description
1 polymer ?
#
loop_
_entity_poly.entity_id
_entity_poly.type
_entity_poly.pdbx_seq_one_letter_code
_entity_poly.pdbx_strand_id
1 'polypeptide(L)' 'MALVSKNKMGFLTGSILIPSEIDPIYPHWERCNTLLMSWLLNSLSPSIAQSVVFFERAIDTWTDLRE' A
#
# COMPACT_ATOMS: atom_id res chain seq x y z
N MET A 1 -3.04 -12.91 8.92
CA MET A 1 -1.63 -12.67 9.32
C MET A 1 -0.63 -12.72 8.14
N ALA A 2 -1.04 -12.40 6.89
CA ALA A 2 -0.16 -12.53 5.72
C ALA A 2 0.85 -11.38 5.56
N LEU A 3 0.47 -10.14 5.91
CA LEU A 3 1.34 -8.96 5.74
C LEU A 3 2.55 -8.95 6.67
N VAL A 4 2.35 -9.31 7.95
CA VAL A 4 3.44 -9.42 8.94
C VAL A 4 4.42 -10.50 8.49
N SER A 5 3.93 -11.62 7.94
CA SER A 5 4.79 -12.74 7.51
C SER A 5 5.77 -12.39 6.38
N LYS A 6 5.52 -11.30 5.62
CA LYS A 6 6.34 -10.95 4.45
C LYS A 6 7.23 -9.72 4.64
N ASN A 7 7.39 -9.18 5.85
CA ASN A 7 8.15 -7.94 6.08
C ASN A 7 7.67 -6.75 5.22
N LYS A 8 6.46 -6.82 4.63
CA LYS A 8 5.92 -5.76 3.76
C LYS A 8 5.21 -4.65 4.53
N MET A 9 5.06 -4.79 5.86
CA MET A 9 4.45 -3.76 6.72
C MET A 9 5.20 -2.42 6.70
N GLY A 10 6.48 -2.41 6.34
CA GLY A 10 7.24 -1.17 6.19
C GLY A 10 6.65 -0.20 5.15
N PHE A 11 6.00 -0.71 4.11
CA PHE A 11 5.29 0.12 3.11
C PHE A 11 4.03 0.79 3.70
N LEU A 12 3.31 0.11 4.59
CA LEU A 12 2.07 0.61 5.19
C LEU A 12 2.33 1.50 6.43
N THR A 13 3.44 1.26 7.11
CA THR A 13 3.83 2.01 8.32
C THR A 13 4.62 3.28 7.98
N GLY A 14 5.00 3.47 6.71
CA GLY A 14 5.86 4.57 6.28
C GLY A 14 7.34 4.41 6.63
N SER A 15 7.76 3.25 7.13
CA SER A 15 9.19 2.95 7.33
C SER A 15 9.95 2.87 6.01
N ILE A 16 9.27 2.48 4.94
CA ILE A 16 9.81 2.57 3.58
C ILE A 16 9.30 3.87 2.98
N LEU A 17 10.19 4.86 2.93
CA LEU A 17 9.93 6.14 2.29
C LEU A 17 9.65 5.93 0.81
N ILE A 18 8.81 6.81 0.26
CA ILE A 18 8.55 6.85 -1.17
C ILE A 18 9.84 7.31 -1.85
N PRO A 19 10.49 6.47 -2.68
CA PRO A 19 11.66 6.89 -3.42
C PRO A 19 11.29 7.94 -4.45
N SER A 20 12.25 8.77 -4.84
CA SER A 20 12.05 9.74 -5.92
C SER A 20 11.82 9.02 -7.25
N GLU A 21 10.99 9.58 -8.14
CA GLU A 21 10.72 8.98 -9.46
C GLU A 21 11.98 8.79 -10.33
N ILE A 22 13.03 9.56 -10.06
CA ILE A 22 14.34 9.44 -10.73
C ILE A 22 15.22 8.33 -10.13
N ASP A 23 14.82 7.75 -8.99
CA ASP A 23 15.59 6.71 -8.32
C ASP A 23 15.41 5.36 -9.05
N PRO A 24 16.49 4.63 -9.38
CA PRO A 24 16.42 3.28 -9.92
C PRO A 24 15.58 2.28 -9.10
N ILE A 25 15.35 2.53 -7.80
CA ILE A 25 14.47 1.67 -6.99
C ILE A 25 12.98 1.99 -7.15
N TYR A 26 12.62 3.12 -7.74
CA TYR A 26 11.22 3.55 -7.88
C TYR A 26 10.31 2.52 -8.57
N PRO A 27 10.69 1.90 -9.72
CA PRO A 27 9.84 0.88 -10.36
C PRO A 27 9.61 -0.36 -9.48
N HIS A 28 10.60 -0.73 -8.66
CA HIS A 28 10.46 -1.85 -7.72
C HIS A 28 9.53 -1.51 -6.57
N TRP A 29 9.62 -0.27 -6.07
CA TRP A 29 8.74 0.26 -5.04
C TRP A 29 7.29 0.34 -5.54
N GLU A 30 7.08 0.90 -6.73
CA GLU A 30 5.77 1.04 -7.37
C GLU A 30 5.09 -0.32 -7.54
N ARG A 31 5.82 -1.33 -8.05
CA ARG A 31 5.30 -2.69 -8.17
C ARG A 31 4.88 -3.29 -6.82
N CYS A 32 5.63 -3.01 -5.75
CA CYS A 32 5.25 -3.44 -4.41
C CYS A 32 4.01 -2.70 -3.90
N ASN A 33 3.92 -1.39 -4.15
CA ASN A 33 2.77 -0.56 -3.82
C ASN A 33 1.48 -1.07 -4.51
N THR A 34 1.53 -1.35 -5.81
CA THR A 34 0.38 -1.90 -6.56
C THR A 34 -0.06 -3.26 -6.02
N LEU A 35 0.88 -4.15 -5.67
CA LEU A 35 0.55 -5.44 -5.06
C LEU A 35 -0.13 -5.28 -3.70
N LEU A 36 0.33 -4.32 -2.88
CA LEU A 36 -0.28 -4.04 -1.59
C LEU A 36 -1.66 -3.41 -1.74
N MET A 37 -1.84 -2.49 -2.69
CA MET A 37 -3.15 -1.92 -3.03
C MET A 37 -4.15 -3.00 -3.44
N SER A 38 -3.78 -3.87 -4.37
CA SER A 38 -4.65 -4.98 -4.80
C SER A 38 -4.98 -5.91 -3.63
N TRP A 39 -4.01 -6.19 -2.76
CA TRP A 39 -4.25 -7.00 -1.57
C TRP A 39 -5.20 -6.33 -0.57
N LEU A 40 -5.02 -5.01 -0.32
CA LEU A 40 -5.90 -4.23 0.54
C LEU A 40 -7.32 -4.22 0.00
N LEU A 41 -7.51 -3.83 -1.27
CA LEU A 41 -8.83 -3.78 -1.91
C LEU A 41 -9.55 -5.14 -1.87
N ASN A 42 -8.82 -6.24 -2.07
CA ASN A 42 -9.39 -7.58 -1.98
C ASN A 42 -9.66 -8.05 -0.54
N SER A 43 -9.01 -7.45 0.46
CA SER A 43 -9.20 -7.80 1.88
C SER A 43 -10.29 -6.97 2.55
N LEU A 44 -10.67 -5.84 1.97
CA LEU A 44 -11.68 -4.92 2.48
C LEU A 44 -13.09 -5.32 2.01
N SER A 45 -14.11 -4.90 2.76
CA SER A 45 -15.48 -5.01 2.29
C SER A 45 -15.72 -4.07 1.10
N PRO A 46 -16.65 -4.39 0.18
CA PRO A 46 -16.89 -3.57 -1.02
C PRO A 46 -17.19 -2.10 -0.71
N SER A 47 -17.88 -1.82 0.40
CA SER A 47 -18.21 -0.45 0.82
C SER A 47 -16.97 0.37 1.18
N ILE A 48 -15.99 -0.25 1.83
CA ILE A 48 -14.73 0.41 2.20
C ILE A 48 -13.79 0.43 1.01
N ALA A 49 -13.73 -0.65 0.22
CA ALA A 49 -12.92 -0.69 -0.99
C ALA A 49 -13.27 0.45 -1.96
N GLN A 50 -14.56 0.82 -2.07
CA GLN A 50 -15.01 1.95 -2.88
C GLN A 50 -14.53 3.33 -2.38
N SER A 51 -14.38 3.54 -1.07
CA SER A 51 -13.84 4.81 -0.56
C SER A 51 -12.35 4.95 -0.84
N VAL A 52 -11.62 3.82 -0.83
CA VAL A 52 -10.16 3.83 -0.94
C VAL A 52 -9.61 3.50 -2.33
N VAL A 53 -10.45 3.11 -3.29
CA VAL A 53 -10.02 2.74 -4.66
C VAL A 53 -9.31 3.86 -5.41
N PHE A 54 -9.55 5.11 -5.01
CA PHE A 54 -8.96 6.30 -5.63
C PHE A 54 -7.56 6.64 -5.11
N PHE A 55 -7.11 6.01 -4.02
CA PHE A 55 -5.76 6.21 -3.54
C PHE A 55 -4.74 5.51 -4.44
N GLU A 56 -3.69 6.22 -4.82
CA GLU A 56 -2.60 5.65 -5.61
C GLU A 56 -1.62 4.86 -4.73
N ARG A 57 -1.59 5.14 -3.43
CA ARG A 57 -0.57 4.64 -2.50
C ARG A 57 -1.21 3.84 -1.38
N ALA A 58 -0.70 2.63 -1.16
CA ALA A 58 -1.15 1.73 -0.11
C ALA A 58 -1.00 2.32 1.29
N ILE A 59 -0.01 3.21 1.50
CA ILE A 59 0.18 3.93 2.76
C ILE A 59 -0.98 4.91 3.05
N ASP A 60 -1.49 5.60 2.03
CA ASP A 60 -2.59 6.54 2.20
C ASP A 60 -3.86 5.77 2.54
N THR A 61 -4.14 4.70 1.77
CA THR A 61 -5.24 3.77 2.07
C THR A 61 -5.14 3.22 3.49
N TRP A 62 -3.96 2.79 3.91
CA TRP A 62 -3.78 2.24 5.25
C TRP A 62 -3.93 3.28 6.35
N THR A 63 -3.54 4.53 6.10
CA THR A 63 -3.68 5.63 7.04
C THR A 63 -5.16 5.99 7.20
N ASP A 64 -5.91 6.09 6.10
CA ASP A 64 -7.36 6.33 6.08
C ASP A 64 -8.12 5.22 6.82
N LEU A 65 -7.74 3.96 6.62
CA LEU A 65 -8.35 2.81 7.31
C LEU A 65 -8.04 2.73 8.82
N ARG A 66 -7.04 3.48 9.30
CA ARG A 66 -6.64 3.48 10.71
C ARG A 66 -7.40 4.53 11.53
N GLU A 67 -7.97 5.54 10.87
CA GLU A 67 -8.89 6.51 11.47
C GLU A 67 -10.25 5.85 11.79
#